data_AF-A0A7V5NZN6-F1
#
_entry.id   AF-A0A7V5NZN6-F1
#
_cell.length_a   1.000
_cell.length_b   1.000
_cell.length_c   1.000
_cell.angle_alpha   90.00
_cell.angle_beta   90.00
_cell.angle_gamma   90.00
#
_symmetry.space_group_name_H-M   'P 1'
#
loop_
_entity.id
_entity.type
_entity.pdbx_description
1 polymer ?
#
loop_
_entity_poly.entity_id
_entity_poly.type
_entity_poly.pdbx_seq_one_letter_code
_entity_poly.pdbx_strand_id
1 'polypeptide(L)'
;MKLELRLFPEFAEAFWPESPQTLAKQARSQLKTYFEVRENLIEIPEGRLGQLNEILEKLKRLWSQGKNLPLPFSLIPPGARSLFRPGRIYLTKKEAERLRPSLGGLPFAATLYEWQGLFELRIPATAYEEGLFAFRDLLLLGPYRPCPVCGLRWHKPRDCPALNLEEPYEAYLSWLKQKPEDFLKALARPFAEGKTQEGLKKLALRRPFFRPSFLRLFFTSNASTWETLPLKTGLTSGGNLFLGLEALGQGDFGKARERFEKCDLSRDFKALLALALTAALAETPAEALYFVEKAAELAQKPAELAFVLLFKGWLFELEGKGLEAEDFYQEALKKDRSCWPARILLAACQVKYAFPKAKNTLTPLLNEIMALPCLLTEGRFLPLAPELEAQAQSLYEKKQEEAVFRLAQAENALRPLIKALPEEEVKRFENTLAEIRREIYEGGFLELLTAERRAFDLGLELQGYLFRQGQKLRAKYKTYTKSLEYYQQFWHRFPYRRADDPYAHLLERLRQELDKLASLLKADLLKTLKRAYQQGEKIERILEELAREEARLRQEWRFRKQLSSFVKYFLILELVLFLVFMLVPALYHFLESRNPPPFFNLTSFLVLSFLALVLSLLRALNEKI
;
A
#
# COMPACT_ATOMS: atom_id res chain seq x y z
N MET A 1 24.95 9.25 -48.63
CA MET A 1 23.95 8.22 -48.28
C MET A 1 22.72 8.38 -49.17
N LYS A 2 22.04 7.29 -49.52
CA LYS A 2 20.79 7.32 -50.29
C LYS A 2 19.66 6.85 -49.38
N LEU A 3 18.70 7.73 -49.09
CA LEU A 3 17.63 7.45 -48.13
C LEU A 3 16.26 7.66 -48.76
N GLU A 4 15.31 6.80 -48.42
CA GLU A 4 13.91 6.92 -48.77
C GLU A 4 13.14 7.64 -47.66
N LEU A 5 12.24 8.56 -48.04
CA LEU A 5 11.30 9.16 -47.11
C LEU A 5 10.11 8.23 -46.89
N ARG A 6 10.06 7.63 -45.70
CA ARG A 6 8.93 6.80 -45.24
C ARG A 6 7.99 7.61 -44.36
N LEU A 7 6.77 7.82 -44.82
CA LEU A 7 5.69 8.46 -44.05
C LEU A 7 5.01 7.44 -43.13
N PHE A 8 4.58 7.89 -41.96
CA PHE A 8 3.74 7.13 -41.02
C PHE A 8 2.35 7.79 -40.94
N PRO A 9 1.40 7.43 -41.82
CA PRO A 9 0.11 8.11 -41.89
C PRO A 9 -0.70 7.99 -40.60
N GLU A 10 -0.62 6.86 -39.91
CA GLU A 10 -1.35 6.62 -38.65
C GLU A 10 -0.82 7.52 -37.52
N PHE A 11 0.49 7.75 -37.51
CA PHE A 11 1.13 8.68 -36.58
C PHE A 11 0.78 10.13 -36.95
N ALA A 12 0.79 10.47 -38.23
CA ALA A 12 0.39 11.78 -38.71
C ALA A 12 -1.06 12.12 -38.31
N GLU A 13 -1.99 11.19 -38.53
CA GLU A 13 -3.41 11.33 -38.19
C GLU A 13 -3.65 11.51 -36.70
N ALA A 14 -2.79 10.98 -35.84
CA ALA A 14 -2.93 11.07 -34.39
C ALA A 14 -2.61 12.46 -33.82
N PHE A 15 -1.72 13.22 -34.46
CA PHE A 15 -1.18 14.45 -33.86
C PHE A 15 -1.39 15.73 -34.67
N TRP A 16 -1.57 15.62 -36.00
CA TRP A 16 -1.66 16.78 -36.89
C TRP A 16 -3.03 16.88 -37.57
N PRO A 17 -3.60 18.10 -37.69
CA PRO A 17 -4.84 18.33 -38.41
C PRO A 17 -4.66 18.17 -39.93
N GLU A 18 -3.48 18.44 -40.47
CA GLU A 18 -3.19 18.27 -41.89
C GLU A 18 -3.20 16.80 -42.31
N SER A 19 -3.63 16.54 -43.55
CA SER A 19 -3.60 15.19 -44.09
C SER A 19 -2.15 14.66 -44.17
N PRO A 20 -1.92 13.34 -43.96
CA PRO A 20 -0.61 12.74 -44.13
C PRO A 20 0.03 13.05 -45.50
N GLN A 21 -0.79 13.10 -46.56
CA GLN A 21 -0.34 13.42 -47.92
C GLN A 21 0.17 14.85 -48.03
N THR A 22 -0.50 15.81 -47.37
CA THR A 22 -0.07 17.22 -47.31
C THR A 22 1.29 17.33 -46.60
N LEU A 23 1.45 16.68 -45.46
CA LEU A 23 2.69 16.69 -44.68
C LEU A 23 3.85 16.07 -45.48
N ALA A 24 3.60 14.95 -46.16
CA ALA A 24 4.59 14.32 -47.04
C ALA A 24 5.01 15.23 -48.20
N LYS A 25 4.05 15.91 -48.84
CA LYS A 25 4.34 16.86 -49.93
C LYS A 25 5.20 18.03 -49.44
N GLN A 26 4.89 18.59 -48.27
CA GLN A 26 5.67 19.66 -47.65
C GLN A 26 7.09 19.21 -47.30
N ALA A 27 7.26 18.05 -46.66
CA ALA A 27 8.58 17.49 -46.35
C ALA A 27 9.43 17.29 -47.62
N ARG A 28 8.85 16.66 -48.65
CA ARG A 28 9.53 16.44 -49.93
C ARG A 28 9.91 17.76 -50.60
N SER A 29 9.03 18.76 -50.54
CA SER A 29 9.31 20.09 -51.11
C SER A 29 10.50 20.75 -50.42
N GLN A 30 10.58 20.70 -49.09
CA GLN A 30 11.73 21.29 -48.36
C GLN A 30 13.02 20.52 -48.64
N LEU A 31 12.97 19.18 -48.72
CA LEU A 31 14.17 18.37 -48.98
C LEU A 31 14.68 18.54 -50.41
N LYS A 32 13.78 18.69 -51.40
CA LYS A 32 14.13 18.96 -52.81
C LYS A 32 14.87 20.28 -53.03
N THR A 33 14.71 21.25 -52.13
CA THR A 33 15.41 22.54 -52.24
C THR A 33 16.92 22.40 -52.04
N TYR A 34 17.37 21.36 -51.31
CA TYR A 34 18.78 21.24 -50.88
C TYR A 34 19.46 19.93 -51.31
N PHE A 35 18.68 18.91 -51.64
CA PHE A 35 19.16 17.57 -52.01
C PHE A 35 18.59 17.10 -53.33
N GLU A 36 19.36 16.27 -54.06
CA GLU A 36 18.83 15.57 -55.22
C GLU A 36 17.78 14.54 -54.76
N VAL A 37 16.58 14.64 -55.33
CA VAL A 37 15.50 13.69 -55.06
C VAL A 37 15.07 13.02 -56.38
N ARG A 38 15.36 11.72 -56.51
CA ARG A 38 14.98 10.89 -57.67
C ARG A 38 14.08 9.76 -57.18
N GLU A 39 12.87 9.62 -57.71
CA GLU A 39 11.97 8.48 -57.43
C GLU A 39 11.80 8.14 -55.92
N ASN A 40 11.61 9.17 -55.08
CA ASN A 40 11.53 9.12 -53.60
C ASN A 40 12.85 8.84 -52.84
N LEU A 41 13.96 8.64 -53.54
CA LEU A 41 15.30 8.58 -52.96
C LEU A 41 15.89 9.97 -52.83
N ILE A 42 16.43 10.25 -51.66
CA ILE A 42 17.10 11.49 -51.28
C ILE A 42 18.58 11.19 -51.15
N GLU A 43 19.38 11.83 -51.99
CA GLU A 43 20.84 11.71 -51.93
C GLU A 43 21.41 12.79 -51.01
N ILE A 44 21.98 12.36 -49.89
CA ILE A 44 22.54 13.26 -48.88
C ILE A 44 24.07 13.08 -48.87
N PRO A 45 24.84 14.07 -49.35
CA PRO A 45 26.29 14.08 -49.25
C PRO A 45 26.75 14.10 -47.79
N GLU A 46 27.86 13.42 -47.48
CA GLU A 46 28.36 13.28 -46.09
C GLU A 46 28.65 14.64 -45.44
N GLY A 47 29.18 15.61 -46.20
CA GLY A 47 29.44 16.97 -45.73
C GLY A 47 28.21 17.87 -45.57
N ARG A 48 27.00 17.39 -45.89
CA ARG A 48 25.75 18.19 -45.82
C ARG A 48 24.79 17.77 -44.70
N LEU A 49 25.27 16.99 -43.72
CA LEU A 49 24.48 16.67 -42.53
C LEU A 49 24.03 17.88 -41.73
N GLY A 50 24.82 18.96 -41.72
CA GLY A 50 24.42 20.23 -41.10
C GLY A 50 23.14 20.81 -41.70
N GLN A 51 23.07 20.85 -43.04
CA GLN A 51 21.90 21.32 -43.77
C GLN A 51 20.69 20.42 -43.56
N LEU A 52 20.89 19.09 -43.48
CA LEU A 52 19.82 18.17 -43.15
C LEU A 52 19.22 18.47 -41.78
N ASN A 53 20.05 18.68 -40.76
CA ASN A 53 19.60 19.04 -39.42
C ASN A 53 18.77 20.32 -39.42
N GLU A 54 19.23 21.38 -40.11
CA GLU A 54 18.50 22.65 -40.22
C GLU A 54 17.12 22.50 -40.86
N ILE A 55 17.01 21.72 -41.93
CA ILE A 55 15.72 21.48 -42.62
C ILE A 55 14.76 20.70 -41.73
N LEU A 56 15.25 19.65 -41.06
CA LEU A 56 14.42 18.85 -40.16
C LEU A 56 13.99 19.67 -38.93
N GLU A 57 14.86 20.51 -38.38
CA GLU A 57 14.51 21.48 -37.32
C GLU A 57 13.44 22.46 -37.79
N LYS A 58 13.57 23.01 -38.99
CA LYS A 58 12.58 23.90 -39.58
C LYS A 58 11.22 23.21 -39.71
N LEU A 59 11.19 21.99 -40.23
CA LEU A 59 9.96 21.18 -40.32
C LEU A 59 9.39 20.90 -38.93
N LYS A 60 10.23 20.55 -37.96
CA LYS A 60 9.81 20.28 -36.58
C LYS A 60 9.18 21.51 -35.95
N ARG A 61 9.77 22.70 -36.14
CA ARG A 61 9.22 23.98 -35.64
C ARG A 61 7.92 24.38 -36.31
N LEU A 62 7.81 24.15 -37.62
CA LEU A 62 6.57 24.43 -38.36
C LEU A 62 5.40 23.57 -37.88
N TRP A 63 5.68 22.32 -37.50
CA TRP A 63 4.66 21.33 -37.17
C TRP A 63 4.50 21.04 -35.69
N SER A 64 5.41 21.52 -34.84
CA SER A 64 5.38 21.21 -33.42
C SER A 64 4.11 21.72 -32.76
N GLN A 65 3.55 22.86 -33.17
CA GLN A 65 2.34 23.45 -32.56
C GLN A 65 2.45 23.50 -31.01
N GLY A 66 3.65 23.69 -30.46
CA GLY A 66 3.92 23.65 -29.01
C GLY A 66 4.09 22.25 -28.39
N LYS A 67 4.03 21.18 -29.20
CA LYS A 67 4.24 19.78 -28.82
C LYS A 67 5.68 19.34 -29.16
N ASN A 68 6.37 18.68 -28.24
CA ASN A 68 7.67 18.07 -28.52
C ASN A 68 7.48 16.70 -29.21
N LEU A 69 7.11 16.71 -30.49
CA LEU A 69 6.82 15.51 -31.28
C LEU A 69 7.95 15.20 -32.28
N PRO A 70 8.21 13.92 -32.57
CA PRO A 70 9.01 13.55 -33.74
C PRO A 70 8.27 13.89 -35.04
N LEU A 71 9.01 14.06 -36.13
CA LEU A 71 8.40 14.24 -37.45
C LEU A 71 7.59 12.99 -37.85
N PRO A 72 6.48 13.14 -38.59
CA PRO A 72 5.62 12.03 -39.01
C PRO A 72 6.23 11.15 -40.13
N PHE A 73 7.52 11.29 -40.40
CA PHE A 73 8.24 10.51 -41.38
C PHE A 73 9.64 10.15 -40.88
N SER A 74 10.29 9.23 -41.55
CA SER A 74 11.69 8.90 -41.32
C SER A 74 12.45 8.75 -42.62
N LEU A 75 13.77 8.89 -42.54
CA LEU A 75 14.67 8.64 -43.64
C LEU A 75 15.28 7.26 -43.44
N ILE A 76 15.00 6.33 -44.34
CA ILE A 76 15.38 4.91 -44.20
C ILE A 76 16.23 4.46 -45.40
N PRO A 77 17.05 3.42 -45.27
CA PRO A 77 17.72 2.86 -46.43
C PRO A 77 16.70 2.23 -47.39
N PRO A 78 16.88 2.37 -48.71
CA PRO A 78 15.94 1.83 -49.69
C PRO A 78 15.81 0.32 -49.56
N GLY A 79 14.57 -0.17 -49.56
CA GLY A 79 14.26 -1.60 -49.45
C GLY A 79 14.49 -2.22 -48.06
N ALA A 80 14.90 -1.43 -47.06
CA ALA A 80 15.10 -1.94 -45.70
C ALA A 80 13.78 -2.38 -45.06
N ARG A 81 13.78 -3.59 -44.47
CA ARG A 81 12.65 -4.14 -43.71
C ARG A 81 13.04 -4.17 -42.23
N SER A 82 12.50 -3.23 -41.46
CA SER A 82 12.70 -3.14 -40.01
C SER A 82 11.50 -2.44 -39.36
N LEU A 83 11.47 -2.40 -38.04
CA LEU A 83 10.53 -1.60 -37.27
C LEU A 83 11.04 -0.16 -37.20
N PHE A 84 10.55 0.70 -38.07
CA PHE A 84 10.97 2.10 -38.10
C PHE A 84 10.09 2.96 -37.19
N ARG A 85 10.75 3.85 -36.45
CA ARG A 85 10.13 4.83 -35.55
C ARG A 85 10.04 6.19 -36.25
N PRO A 86 8.98 6.99 -36.02
CA PRO A 86 8.85 8.31 -36.63
C PRO A 86 9.96 9.28 -36.20
N GLY A 87 10.30 10.21 -37.08
CA GLY A 87 11.30 11.27 -36.83
C GLY A 87 12.74 10.79 -36.75
N ARG A 88 13.06 9.58 -37.20
CA ARG A 88 14.40 9.00 -37.14
C ARG A 88 15.08 8.96 -38.51
N ILE A 89 16.40 8.82 -38.49
CA ILE A 89 17.24 8.58 -39.66
C ILE A 89 17.93 7.23 -39.45
N TYR A 90 17.74 6.30 -40.38
CA TYR A 90 18.32 4.97 -40.33
C TYR A 90 19.35 4.79 -41.43
N LEU A 91 20.46 4.16 -41.08
CA LEU A 91 21.59 3.90 -41.95
C LEU A 91 21.90 2.40 -41.98
N THR A 92 22.39 1.93 -43.12
CA THR A 92 23.00 0.60 -43.18
C THR A 92 24.32 0.60 -42.40
N LYS A 93 24.79 -0.58 -41.99
CA LYS A 93 26.10 -0.73 -41.32
C LYS A 93 27.24 -0.07 -42.10
N LYS A 94 27.27 -0.25 -43.42
CA LYS A 94 28.27 0.34 -44.32
C LYS A 94 28.22 1.88 -44.32
N GLU A 95 27.04 2.47 -44.32
CA GLU A 95 26.87 3.93 -44.27
C GLU A 95 27.25 4.49 -42.89
N ALA A 96 26.86 3.80 -41.82
CA ALA A 96 27.20 4.17 -40.45
C ALA A 96 28.72 4.14 -40.20
N GLU A 97 29.41 3.10 -40.67
CA GLU A 97 30.87 2.97 -40.57
C GLU A 97 31.60 4.06 -41.34
N ARG A 98 31.10 4.44 -42.52
CA ARG A 98 31.65 5.57 -43.30
C ARG A 98 31.45 6.91 -42.62
N LEU A 99 30.29 7.10 -41.99
CA LEU A 99 29.94 8.37 -41.36
C LEU A 99 30.62 8.59 -40.00
N ARG A 100 30.90 7.51 -39.26
CA ARG A 100 31.42 7.54 -37.89
C ARG A 100 32.63 8.48 -37.69
N PRO A 101 33.66 8.50 -38.56
CA PRO A 101 34.80 9.43 -38.41
C PRO A 101 34.42 10.90 -38.53
N SER A 102 33.38 11.24 -39.31
CA SER A 102 32.98 12.62 -39.59
C SER A 102 32.04 13.21 -38.53
N LEU A 103 31.44 12.40 -37.66
CA LEU A 103 30.46 12.86 -36.67
C LEU A 103 31.05 13.85 -35.65
N GLY A 104 32.31 13.67 -35.26
CA GLY A 104 32.99 14.56 -34.30
C GLY A 104 33.30 15.96 -34.85
N GLY A 105 33.26 16.14 -36.17
CA GLY A 105 33.49 17.43 -36.84
C GLY A 105 32.22 18.25 -37.10
N LEU A 106 31.05 17.76 -36.67
CA LEU A 106 29.78 18.46 -36.86
C LEU A 106 29.60 19.57 -35.80
N PRO A 107 28.90 20.67 -36.12
CA PRO A 107 28.65 21.78 -35.18
C PRO A 107 27.64 21.42 -34.07
N PHE A 108 27.24 20.16 -33.96
CA PHE A 108 26.28 19.65 -32.98
C PHE A 108 26.60 18.20 -32.62
N ALA A 109 26.07 17.76 -31.48
CA ALA A 109 26.17 16.37 -31.06
C ALA A 109 25.40 15.44 -32.01
N ALA A 110 26.10 14.48 -32.60
CA ALA A 110 25.55 13.44 -33.44
C ALA A 110 26.03 12.07 -32.97
N THR A 111 25.10 11.12 -32.84
CA THR A 111 25.40 9.78 -32.29
C THR A 111 24.72 8.69 -33.12
N LEU A 112 25.36 7.52 -33.17
CA LEU A 112 24.84 6.33 -33.87
C LEU A 112 24.49 5.26 -32.84
N TYR A 113 23.25 4.78 -32.89
CA TYR A 113 22.77 3.68 -32.04
C TYR A 113 22.41 2.49 -32.90
N GLU A 114 22.73 1.28 -32.44
CA GLU A 114 22.30 0.08 -33.13
C GLU A 114 20.78 -0.13 -32.97
N TRP A 115 20.11 -0.52 -34.06
CA TRP A 115 18.67 -0.74 -34.09
C TRP A 115 18.31 -1.85 -35.08
N GLN A 116 18.00 -3.05 -34.55
CA GLN A 116 17.49 -4.17 -35.34
C GLN A 116 18.26 -4.43 -36.66
N GLY A 117 19.60 -4.44 -36.60
CA GLY A 117 20.47 -4.65 -37.77
C GLY A 117 20.76 -3.40 -38.61
N LEU A 118 20.24 -2.23 -38.22
CA LEU A 118 20.54 -0.91 -38.77
C LEU A 118 21.22 -0.02 -37.72
N PHE A 119 21.58 1.20 -38.11
CA PHE A 119 22.03 2.26 -37.20
C PHE A 119 21.08 3.45 -37.25
N GLU A 120 20.56 3.87 -36.10
CA GLU A 120 19.82 5.12 -35.93
C GLU A 120 20.81 6.28 -35.74
N LEU A 121 20.81 7.24 -36.67
CA LEU A 121 21.54 8.50 -36.56
C LEU A 121 20.69 9.50 -35.77
N ARG A 122 21.12 9.81 -34.54
CA ARG A 122 20.52 10.84 -33.69
C ARG A 122 21.28 12.15 -33.83
N ILE A 123 20.60 13.15 -34.39
CA ILE A 123 20.98 14.57 -34.48
C ILE A 123 19.93 15.43 -33.75
N PRO A 124 20.19 16.71 -33.40
CA PRO A 124 19.27 17.55 -32.64
C PRO A 124 17.83 17.56 -33.21
N ALA A 125 17.67 17.69 -34.53
CA ALA A 125 16.36 17.71 -35.18
C ALA A 125 15.54 16.42 -35.01
N THR A 126 16.24 15.29 -34.84
CA THR A 126 15.64 13.96 -34.64
C THR A 126 15.53 13.61 -33.15
N ALA A 127 16.10 14.42 -32.27
CA ALA A 127 16.02 14.25 -30.83
C ALA A 127 14.67 14.75 -30.32
N TYR A 128 14.09 14.01 -29.39
CA TYR A 128 12.93 14.41 -28.59
C TYR A 128 13.08 13.77 -27.22
N GLU A 129 12.39 14.34 -26.24
CA GLU A 129 12.45 13.86 -24.87
C GLU A 129 11.68 12.53 -24.80
N GLU A 130 12.42 11.43 -24.69
CA GLU A 130 11.85 10.10 -24.53
C GLU A 130 11.48 9.91 -23.06
N GLY A 131 10.25 9.48 -22.79
CA GLY A 131 9.88 8.95 -21.49
C GLY A 131 10.54 7.59 -21.22
N LEU A 132 10.35 7.07 -20.00
CA LEU A 132 10.73 5.73 -19.56
C LEU A 132 10.20 4.64 -20.49
N PHE A 133 8.99 4.83 -21.03
CA PHE A 133 8.49 3.99 -22.13
C PHE A 133 8.79 4.61 -23.50
N ALA A 134 10.04 4.47 -23.94
CA ALA A 134 10.54 5.10 -25.17
C ALA A 134 9.79 4.66 -26.45
N PHE A 135 9.19 3.47 -26.48
CA PHE A 135 8.57 2.89 -27.70
C PHE A 135 7.09 3.19 -27.88
N ARG A 136 6.59 4.25 -27.23
CA ARG A 136 5.17 4.63 -27.24
C ARG A 136 4.66 5.03 -28.64
N ASP A 137 5.54 5.58 -29.47
CA ASP A 137 5.30 5.89 -30.88
C ASP A 137 4.88 4.66 -31.69
N LEU A 138 5.52 3.52 -31.41
CA LEU A 138 5.26 2.26 -32.11
C LEU A 138 3.84 1.70 -31.87
N LEU A 139 3.16 2.13 -30.79
CA LEU A 139 1.79 1.72 -30.49
C LEU A 139 0.76 2.26 -31.49
N LEU A 140 1.11 3.34 -32.18
CA LEU A 140 0.25 3.99 -33.17
C LEU A 140 0.45 3.43 -34.58
N LEU A 141 1.51 2.65 -34.78
CA LEU A 141 1.92 2.15 -36.09
C LEU A 141 1.41 0.74 -36.34
N GLY A 142 1.21 0.41 -37.61
CA GLY A 142 0.93 -0.95 -38.06
C GLY A 142 0.04 -0.98 -39.29
N PRO A 143 0.04 -2.09 -40.04
CA PRO A 143 -0.66 -2.18 -41.32
C PRO A 143 -2.17 -2.37 -41.18
N TYR A 144 -2.67 -2.65 -39.98
CA TYR A 144 -4.08 -2.93 -39.73
C TYR A 144 -4.82 -1.71 -39.17
N ARG A 145 -6.16 -1.77 -39.22
CA ARG A 145 -7.02 -0.84 -38.47
C ARG A 145 -6.81 -1.03 -36.96
N PRO A 146 -7.05 -0.01 -36.12
CA PRO A 146 -6.91 -0.17 -34.68
C PRO A 146 -7.85 -1.28 -34.20
N CYS A 147 -7.33 -2.20 -33.39
CA CYS A 147 -8.16 -3.26 -32.83
C CYS A 147 -9.22 -2.66 -31.86
N PRO A 148 -10.51 -3.05 -31.97
CA PRO A 148 -11.56 -2.59 -31.05
C PRO A 148 -11.30 -2.91 -29.58
N VAL A 149 -10.48 -3.92 -29.28
CA VAL A 149 -10.20 -4.36 -27.91
C VAL A 149 -8.96 -3.67 -27.34
N CYS A 150 -7.80 -3.82 -27.98
CA CYS A 150 -6.52 -3.32 -27.45
C CYS A 150 -6.05 -1.99 -28.08
N GLY A 151 -6.69 -1.53 -29.15
CA GLY A 151 -6.34 -0.32 -29.90
C GLY A 151 -5.03 -0.38 -30.69
N LEU A 152 -4.33 -1.52 -30.75
CA LEU A 152 -3.10 -1.69 -31.53
C LEU A 152 -3.40 -1.98 -33.00
N ARG A 153 -2.45 -1.63 -33.89
CA ARG A 153 -2.53 -1.86 -35.35
C ARG A 153 -1.64 -3.00 -35.85
N TRP A 154 -1.10 -3.81 -34.94
CA TRP A 154 -0.09 -4.84 -35.21
C TRP A 154 -0.66 -6.21 -35.58
N HIS A 155 -1.96 -6.41 -35.38
CA HIS A 155 -2.69 -7.62 -35.69
C HIS A 155 -4.06 -7.26 -36.25
N LYS A 156 -4.72 -8.19 -36.94
CA LYS A 156 -6.12 -8.02 -37.34
C LYS A 156 -7.01 -8.00 -36.09
N PRO A 157 -8.14 -7.26 -36.10
CA PRO A 157 -9.08 -7.24 -34.97
C PRO A 157 -9.45 -8.62 -34.44
N ARG A 158 -9.72 -9.58 -35.33
CA ARG A 158 -10.08 -10.97 -35.00
C ARG A 158 -8.97 -11.76 -34.30
N ASP A 159 -7.71 -11.41 -34.56
CA ASP A 159 -6.53 -12.12 -34.06
C ASP A 159 -5.94 -11.44 -32.81
N CYS A 160 -6.77 -10.74 -32.04
CA CYS A 160 -6.27 -9.97 -30.91
C CYS A 160 -5.69 -10.87 -29.82
N PRO A 161 -4.40 -10.69 -29.45
CA PRO A 161 -3.76 -11.51 -28.42
C PRO A 161 -4.38 -11.30 -27.03
N ALA A 162 -5.21 -10.27 -26.86
CA ALA A 162 -5.92 -9.98 -25.64
C ALA A 162 -7.24 -10.76 -25.45
N LEU A 163 -7.73 -11.49 -26.47
CA LEU A 163 -8.97 -12.26 -26.36
C LEU A 163 -8.80 -13.54 -25.54
N ASN A 164 -7.72 -14.28 -25.80
CA ASN A 164 -7.45 -15.61 -25.24
C ASN A 164 -6.65 -15.61 -23.93
N LEU A 165 -6.75 -14.54 -23.13
CA LEU A 165 -6.07 -14.48 -21.84
C LEU A 165 -7.03 -14.92 -20.74
N GLU A 166 -6.64 -15.94 -19.97
CA GLU A 166 -7.45 -16.53 -18.91
C GLU A 166 -7.73 -15.52 -17.78
N GLU A 167 -6.73 -14.75 -17.36
CA GLU A 167 -6.84 -13.80 -16.23
C GLU A 167 -6.30 -12.39 -16.58
N PRO A 168 -6.95 -11.69 -17.52
CA PRO A 168 -6.45 -10.43 -18.06
C PRO A 168 -6.52 -9.28 -17.06
N TYR A 169 -7.45 -9.34 -16.11
CA TYR A 169 -7.57 -8.34 -15.05
C TYR A 169 -6.46 -8.52 -14.01
N GLU A 170 -6.12 -9.75 -13.65
CA GLU A 170 -4.97 -10.02 -12.77
C GLU A 170 -3.65 -9.61 -13.43
N ALA A 171 -3.51 -9.90 -14.72
CA ALA A 171 -2.38 -9.44 -15.52
C ALA A 171 -2.29 -7.90 -15.56
N TYR A 172 -3.42 -7.19 -15.67
CA TYR A 172 -3.46 -5.73 -15.59
C TYR A 172 -3.10 -5.22 -14.19
N LEU A 173 -3.65 -5.83 -13.13
CA LEU A 173 -3.31 -5.50 -11.75
C LEU A 173 -1.83 -5.75 -11.45
N SER A 174 -1.20 -6.76 -12.06
CA SER A 174 0.24 -7.03 -11.89
C SER A 174 1.15 -5.87 -12.31
N TRP A 175 0.67 -4.96 -13.16
CA TRP A 175 1.39 -3.74 -13.52
C TRP A 175 1.34 -2.71 -12.39
N LEU A 176 0.20 -2.63 -11.69
CA LEU A 176 0.07 -1.82 -10.48
C LEU A 176 0.83 -2.40 -9.29
N LYS A 177 1.27 -3.65 -9.40
CA LYS A 177 2.12 -4.32 -8.42
C LYS A 177 3.61 -3.99 -8.53
N GLN A 178 3.98 -3.30 -9.60
CA GLN A 178 5.34 -2.89 -9.89
C GLN A 178 5.46 -1.37 -9.67
N LYS A 179 6.68 -0.91 -9.41
CA LYS A 179 6.96 0.53 -9.42
C LYS A 179 6.71 1.08 -10.82
N PRO A 180 6.28 2.36 -10.94
CA PRO A 180 5.96 2.96 -12.23
C PRO A 180 7.10 2.81 -13.25
N GLU A 181 8.33 3.07 -12.82
CA GLU A 181 9.49 2.95 -13.71
C GLU A 181 9.77 1.50 -14.14
N ASP A 182 9.69 0.56 -13.21
CA ASP A 182 10.02 -0.84 -13.47
C ASP A 182 9.02 -1.45 -14.46
N PHE A 183 7.74 -1.12 -14.28
CA PHE A 183 6.68 -1.48 -15.21
C PHE A 183 6.94 -0.94 -16.62
N LEU A 184 7.27 0.35 -16.76
CA LEU A 184 7.50 0.98 -18.07
C LEU A 184 8.76 0.43 -18.75
N LYS A 185 9.85 0.22 -18.00
CA LYS A 185 11.07 -0.41 -18.49
C LYS A 185 10.82 -1.87 -18.92
N ALA A 186 10.03 -2.62 -18.16
CA ALA A 186 9.65 -4.00 -18.48
C ALA A 186 8.81 -4.08 -19.76
N LEU A 187 7.95 -3.10 -20.02
CA LEU A 187 7.22 -2.99 -21.30
C LEU A 187 8.11 -2.60 -22.47
N ALA A 188 9.13 -1.78 -22.25
CA ALA A 188 10.05 -1.35 -23.30
C ALA A 188 11.00 -2.48 -23.76
N ARG A 189 11.44 -3.32 -22.83
CA ARG A 189 12.49 -4.33 -23.05
C ARG A 189 12.26 -5.26 -24.25
N PRO A 190 11.08 -5.86 -24.48
CA PRO A 190 10.86 -6.75 -25.63
C PRO A 190 11.06 -6.06 -26.99
N PHE A 191 10.80 -4.76 -27.09
CA PHE A 191 11.02 -4.00 -28.33
C PHE A 191 12.49 -3.78 -28.60
N ALA A 192 13.26 -3.44 -27.56
CA ALA A 192 14.71 -3.28 -27.65
C ALA A 192 15.41 -4.59 -28.01
N GLU A 193 14.94 -5.72 -27.46
CA GLU A 193 15.49 -7.06 -27.75
C GLU A 193 14.98 -7.68 -29.06
N GLY A 194 14.11 -7.00 -29.82
CA GLY A 194 13.50 -7.54 -31.03
C GLY A 194 12.44 -8.65 -30.82
N LYS A 195 12.06 -8.92 -29.56
CA LYS A 195 11.00 -9.88 -29.17
C LYS A 195 9.60 -9.26 -29.26
N THR A 196 9.24 -8.79 -30.44
CA THR A 196 8.01 -7.99 -30.65
C THR A 196 6.73 -8.74 -30.27
N GLN A 197 6.61 -10.03 -30.55
CA GLN A 197 5.41 -10.81 -30.23
C GLN A 197 5.12 -10.89 -28.72
N GLU A 198 6.16 -11.00 -27.89
CA GLU A 198 6.00 -11.00 -26.44
C GLU A 198 5.57 -9.61 -25.94
N GLY A 199 6.20 -8.55 -26.46
CA GLY A 199 5.81 -7.17 -26.18
C GLY A 199 4.37 -6.86 -26.56
N LEU A 200 3.91 -7.37 -27.71
CA LEU A 200 2.54 -7.20 -28.18
C LEU A 200 1.51 -7.86 -27.26
N LYS A 201 1.78 -9.08 -26.79
CA LYS A 201 0.90 -9.76 -25.82
C LYS A 201 0.73 -8.93 -24.55
N LYS A 202 1.84 -8.38 -24.01
CA LYS A 202 1.81 -7.52 -22.82
C LYS A 202 1.04 -6.24 -23.10
N LEU A 203 1.35 -5.51 -24.18
CA LEU A 203 0.69 -4.25 -24.51
C LEU A 203 -0.79 -4.40 -24.84
N ALA A 204 -1.22 -5.56 -25.35
CA ALA A 204 -2.63 -5.79 -25.60
C ALA A 204 -3.47 -5.75 -24.32
N LEU A 205 -2.85 -5.88 -23.13
CA LEU A 205 -3.52 -5.75 -21.83
C LEU A 205 -3.92 -4.32 -21.48
N ARG A 206 -3.31 -3.31 -22.10
CA ARG A 206 -3.36 -1.91 -21.65
C ARG A 206 -4.75 -1.29 -21.62
N ARG A 207 -5.70 -1.82 -22.40
CA ARG A 207 -7.11 -1.40 -22.43
C ARG A 207 -7.99 -2.53 -21.92
N PRO A 208 -8.19 -2.66 -20.60
CA PRO A 208 -8.95 -3.77 -20.04
C PRO A 208 -10.46 -3.68 -20.37
N PHE A 209 -11.00 -2.48 -20.59
CA PHE A 209 -12.43 -2.18 -20.57
C PHE A 209 -13.25 -2.59 -21.82
N PHE A 210 -12.61 -3.02 -22.91
CA PHE A 210 -13.31 -3.52 -24.12
C PHE A 210 -13.16 -5.03 -24.31
N ARG A 211 -12.75 -5.77 -23.27
CA ARG A 211 -12.43 -7.20 -23.36
C ARG A 211 -13.65 -8.04 -22.94
N PRO A 212 -13.82 -9.25 -23.50
CA PRO A 212 -14.91 -10.16 -23.07
C PRO A 212 -14.87 -10.44 -21.55
N SER A 213 -13.68 -10.58 -20.98
CA SER A 213 -13.47 -10.75 -19.54
C SER A 213 -13.92 -9.55 -18.70
N PHE A 214 -13.72 -8.32 -19.20
CA PHE A 214 -14.21 -7.13 -18.53
C PHE A 214 -15.72 -6.98 -18.68
N LEU A 215 -16.28 -7.31 -19.85
CA LEU A 215 -17.74 -7.38 -20.01
C LEU A 215 -18.35 -8.35 -18.99
N ARG A 216 -17.74 -9.51 -18.75
CA ARG A 216 -18.16 -10.44 -17.69
C ARG A 216 -18.13 -9.79 -16.30
N LEU A 217 -17.09 -9.04 -15.97
CA LEU A 217 -17.00 -8.28 -14.70
C LEU A 217 -18.12 -7.23 -14.61
N PHE A 218 -18.30 -6.43 -15.66
CA PHE A 218 -19.30 -5.37 -15.74
C PHE A 218 -20.73 -5.92 -15.65
N PHE A 219 -21.01 -7.04 -16.31
CA PHE A 219 -22.33 -7.68 -16.32
C PHE A 219 -22.71 -8.35 -15.02
N THR A 220 -21.73 -8.78 -14.20
CA THR A 220 -21.97 -9.45 -12.92
C THR A 220 -22.02 -8.50 -11.74
N SER A 221 -21.34 -7.35 -11.83
CA SER A 221 -21.25 -6.39 -10.72
C SER A 221 -22.54 -5.66 -10.40
N ASN A 222 -23.44 -5.50 -11.39
CA ASN A 222 -24.64 -4.66 -11.30
C ASN A 222 -24.34 -3.22 -10.82
N ALA A 223 -23.11 -2.72 -11.02
CA ALA A 223 -22.63 -1.44 -10.52
C ALA A 223 -23.50 -0.25 -10.98
N SER A 224 -23.76 0.70 -10.09
CA SER A 224 -24.48 1.94 -10.41
C SER A 224 -23.58 2.95 -11.12
N THR A 225 -22.31 3.01 -10.70
CA THR A 225 -21.27 3.88 -11.25
C THR A 225 -19.97 3.11 -11.47
N TRP A 226 -19.09 3.62 -12.32
CA TRP A 226 -17.79 3.04 -12.64
C TRP A 226 -16.87 2.91 -11.42
N GLU A 227 -16.93 3.85 -10.47
CA GLU A 227 -16.19 3.78 -9.20
C GLU A 227 -16.57 2.57 -8.35
N THR A 228 -17.83 2.12 -8.43
CA THR A 228 -18.34 0.97 -7.66
C THR A 228 -18.07 -0.39 -8.31
N LEU A 229 -17.36 -0.42 -9.45
CA LEU A 229 -17.02 -1.67 -10.11
C LEU A 229 -16.03 -2.48 -9.25
N PRO A 230 -16.31 -3.77 -9.00
CA PRO A 230 -15.41 -4.61 -8.22
C PRO A 230 -14.11 -4.88 -8.99
N LEU A 231 -13.03 -5.10 -8.25
CA LEU A 231 -11.73 -5.48 -8.80
C LEU A 231 -11.61 -6.98 -9.11
N LYS A 232 -12.63 -7.78 -8.80
CA LYS A 232 -12.65 -9.22 -9.05
C LYS A 232 -14.00 -9.65 -9.60
N THR A 233 -13.98 -10.60 -10.53
CA THR A 233 -15.20 -11.23 -11.04
C THR A 233 -15.82 -12.12 -9.96
N GLY A 234 -17.12 -12.00 -9.76
CA GLY A 234 -17.89 -12.96 -8.95
C GLY A 234 -18.00 -14.34 -9.61
N LEU A 235 -18.57 -15.30 -8.88
CA LEU A 235 -18.93 -16.62 -9.41
C LEU A 235 -19.88 -16.45 -10.60
N THR A 236 -19.60 -17.16 -11.70
CA THR A 236 -20.40 -17.07 -12.92
C THR A 236 -21.71 -17.82 -12.75
N SER A 237 -22.81 -17.22 -13.20
CA SER A 237 -23.99 -17.97 -13.59
C SER A 237 -23.76 -18.53 -14.99
N GLY A 238 -24.17 -19.79 -15.23
CA GLY A 238 -24.23 -20.33 -16.59
C GLY A 238 -25.26 -19.56 -17.45
N GLY A 239 -25.31 -19.86 -18.75
CA GLY A 239 -26.31 -19.28 -19.66
C GLY A 239 -25.71 -18.78 -20.96
N ASN A 240 -26.57 -18.47 -21.93
CA ASN A 240 -26.15 -18.10 -23.29
C ASN A 240 -25.22 -16.88 -23.31
N LEU A 241 -25.48 -15.85 -22.49
CA LEU A 241 -24.62 -14.67 -22.41
C LEU A 241 -23.17 -15.02 -22.03
N PHE A 242 -22.96 -15.79 -20.95
CA PHE A 242 -21.61 -16.09 -20.48
C PHE A 242 -20.89 -17.11 -21.36
N LEU A 243 -21.61 -18.12 -21.88
CA LEU A 243 -21.06 -19.05 -22.89
C LEU A 243 -20.67 -18.32 -24.19
N GLY A 244 -21.42 -17.28 -24.56
CA GLY A 244 -21.08 -16.41 -25.69
C GLY A 244 -19.81 -15.61 -25.44
N LEU A 245 -19.63 -15.05 -24.23
CA LEU A 245 -18.40 -14.33 -23.87
C LEU A 245 -17.18 -15.26 -23.82
N GLU A 246 -17.33 -16.50 -23.38
CA GLU A 246 -16.27 -17.52 -23.41
C GLU A 246 -15.90 -17.89 -24.85
N ALA A 247 -16.89 -18.14 -25.72
CA ALA A 247 -16.66 -18.39 -27.14
C ALA A 247 -15.97 -17.19 -27.81
N LEU A 248 -16.36 -15.96 -27.48
CA LEU A 248 -15.74 -14.75 -27.98
C LEU A 248 -14.28 -14.61 -27.52
N GLY A 249 -13.99 -14.94 -26.25
CA GLY A 249 -12.63 -15.01 -25.72
C GLY A 249 -11.76 -16.02 -26.48
N GLN A 250 -12.34 -17.16 -26.86
CA GLN A 250 -11.70 -18.21 -27.66
C GLN A 250 -11.50 -17.84 -29.14
N GLY A 251 -12.07 -16.72 -29.60
CA GLY A 251 -12.07 -16.30 -31.00
C GLY A 251 -13.10 -17.01 -31.88
N ASP A 252 -14.05 -17.74 -31.29
CA ASP A 252 -15.17 -18.37 -32.02
C ASP A 252 -16.34 -17.37 -32.13
N PHE A 253 -16.19 -16.43 -33.07
CA PHE A 253 -17.17 -15.36 -33.31
C PHE A 253 -18.55 -15.89 -33.74
N GLY A 254 -18.58 -17.00 -34.49
CA GLY A 254 -19.82 -17.59 -34.98
C GLY A 254 -20.66 -18.15 -33.83
N LYS A 255 -20.03 -18.97 -32.97
CA LYS A 255 -20.68 -19.50 -31.77
C LYS A 255 -21.02 -18.40 -30.77
N ALA A 256 -20.15 -17.40 -30.59
CA ALA A 256 -20.43 -16.27 -29.73
C ALA A 256 -21.72 -15.54 -30.17
N ARG A 257 -21.83 -15.21 -31.46
CA ARG A 257 -23.01 -14.57 -32.05
C ARG A 257 -24.27 -15.42 -31.86
N GLU A 258 -24.20 -16.72 -32.20
CA GLU A 258 -25.32 -17.65 -32.03
C GLU A 258 -25.83 -17.68 -30.58
N ARG A 259 -24.91 -17.63 -29.61
CA ARG A 259 -25.26 -17.61 -28.18
C ARG A 259 -25.93 -16.31 -27.80
N PHE A 260 -25.39 -15.15 -28.18
CA PHE A 260 -25.99 -13.86 -27.84
C PHE A 260 -27.35 -13.66 -28.49
N GLU A 261 -27.55 -14.13 -29.73
CA GLU A 261 -28.84 -14.05 -30.44
C GLU A 261 -29.95 -14.92 -29.81
N LYS A 262 -29.59 -15.92 -28.99
CA LYS A 262 -30.54 -16.71 -28.19
C LYS A 262 -30.99 -16.01 -26.90
N CYS A 263 -30.44 -14.84 -26.56
CA CYS A 263 -30.95 -14.00 -25.48
C CYS A 263 -32.15 -13.15 -25.99
N ASP A 264 -32.98 -12.65 -25.07
CA ASP A 264 -34.06 -11.73 -25.43
C ASP A 264 -33.51 -10.34 -25.74
N LEU A 265 -33.14 -10.11 -27.00
CA LEU A 265 -32.54 -8.86 -27.46
C LEU A 265 -33.45 -7.62 -27.29
N SER A 266 -34.74 -7.80 -27.02
CA SER A 266 -35.66 -6.69 -26.75
C SER A 266 -35.53 -6.15 -25.31
N ARG A 267 -34.89 -6.91 -24.42
CA ARG A 267 -34.77 -6.60 -22.99
C ARG A 267 -33.35 -6.75 -22.44
N ASP A 268 -32.49 -7.49 -23.12
CA ASP A 268 -31.14 -7.82 -22.65
C ASP A 268 -30.09 -6.85 -23.21
N PHE A 269 -29.91 -5.75 -22.49
CA PHE A 269 -28.82 -4.79 -22.68
C PHE A 269 -27.43 -5.47 -22.85
N LYS A 270 -27.15 -6.51 -22.06
CA LYS A 270 -25.83 -7.12 -21.97
C LYS A 270 -25.52 -7.93 -23.23
N ALA A 271 -26.52 -8.65 -23.74
CA ALA A 271 -26.42 -9.38 -25.00
C ALA A 271 -26.17 -8.43 -26.19
N LEU A 272 -26.87 -7.29 -26.25
CA LEU A 272 -26.66 -6.28 -27.28
C LEU A 272 -25.23 -5.70 -27.24
N LEU A 273 -24.71 -5.37 -26.07
CA LEU A 273 -23.35 -4.86 -25.94
C LEU A 273 -22.29 -5.92 -26.35
N ALA A 274 -22.53 -7.20 -26.04
CA ALA A 274 -21.66 -8.29 -26.45
C ALA A 274 -21.71 -8.54 -27.98
N LEU A 275 -22.89 -8.41 -28.59
CA LEU A 275 -23.05 -8.43 -30.05
C LEU A 275 -22.34 -7.27 -30.72
N ALA A 276 -22.42 -6.06 -30.16
CA ALA A 276 -21.68 -4.90 -30.64
C ALA A 276 -20.16 -5.16 -30.67
N LEU A 277 -19.60 -5.74 -29.60
CA LEU A 277 -18.19 -6.12 -29.57
C LEU A 277 -17.85 -7.21 -30.60
N THR A 278 -18.73 -8.19 -30.75
CA THR A 278 -18.55 -9.27 -31.74
C THR A 278 -18.54 -8.71 -33.17
N ALA A 279 -19.45 -7.80 -33.51
CA ALA A 279 -19.51 -7.11 -34.79
C ALA A 279 -18.29 -6.20 -35.03
N ALA A 280 -17.87 -5.45 -34.01
CA ALA A 280 -16.66 -4.62 -34.09
C ALA A 280 -15.41 -5.46 -34.39
N LEU A 281 -15.25 -6.60 -33.71
CA LEU A 281 -14.16 -7.55 -33.96
C LEU A 281 -14.27 -8.23 -35.32
N ALA A 282 -15.50 -8.44 -35.81
CA ALA A 282 -15.76 -8.96 -37.15
C ALA A 282 -15.53 -7.93 -38.27
N GLU A 283 -15.14 -6.69 -37.92
CA GLU A 283 -14.91 -5.56 -38.82
C GLU A 283 -16.19 -5.05 -39.51
N THR A 284 -17.34 -5.15 -38.82
CA THR A 284 -18.65 -4.63 -39.28
C THR A 284 -19.10 -3.43 -38.41
N PRO A 285 -18.49 -2.23 -38.55
CA PRO A 285 -18.74 -1.10 -37.64
C PRO A 285 -20.19 -0.61 -37.67
N ALA A 286 -20.87 -0.66 -38.83
CA ALA A 286 -22.28 -0.29 -38.94
C ALA A 286 -23.20 -1.20 -38.11
N GLU A 287 -22.93 -2.51 -38.13
CA GLU A 287 -23.66 -3.48 -37.31
C GLU A 287 -23.33 -3.31 -35.82
N ALA A 288 -22.06 -3.02 -35.49
CA ALA A 288 -21.67 -2.71 -34.13
C ALA A 288 -22.42 -1.47 -33.59
N LEU A 289 -22.49 -0.40 -34.38
CA LEU A 289 -23.23 0.81 -34.03
C LEU A 289 -24.72 0.55 -33.82
N TYR A 290 -25.35 -0.25 -34.68
CA TYR A 290 -26.75 -0.66 -34.53
C TYR A 290 -27.01 -1.32 -33.17
N PHE A 291 -26.16 -2.27 -32.75
CA PHE A 291 -26.31 -2.92 -31.46
C PHE A 291 -26.03 -1.99 -30.29
N VAL A 292 -25.06 -1.07 -30.42
CA VAL A 292 -24.78 -0.03 -29.40
C VAL A 292 -25.99 0.90 -29.23
N GLU A 293 -26.64 1.30 -30.31
CA GLU A 293 -27.82 2.18 -30.24
C GLU A 293 -29.01 1.49 -29.56
N LYS A 294 -29.28 0.23 -29.91
CA LYS A 294 -30.28 -0.58 -29.20
C LYS A 294 -29.93 -0.77 -27.72
N ALA A 295 -28.66 -0.99 -27.40
CA ALA A 295 -28.22 -1.09 -26.01
C ALA A 295 -28.44 0.24 -25.27
N ALA A 296 -28.28 1.38 -25.93
CA ALA A 296 -28.54 2.69 -25.35
C ALA A 296 -29.99 2.87 -24.91
N GLU A 297 -30.94 2.35 -25.68
CA GLU A 297 -32.38 2.39 -25.37
C GLU A 297 -32.75 1.57 -24.11
N LEU A 298 -31.97 0.54 -23.81
CA LEU A 298 -32.21 -0.36 -22.67
C LEU A 298 -31.35 -0.04 -21.44
N ALA A 299 -30.30 0.77 -21.58
CA ALA A 299 -29.42 1.14 -20.48
C ALA A 299 -30.15 2.00 -19.45
N GLN A 300 -30.12 1.61 -18.19
CA GLN A 300 -30.85 2.30 -17.12
C GLN A 300 -29.90 3.00 -16.14
N LYS A 301 -28.76 2.36 -15.85
CA LYS A 301 -27.84 2.86 -14.83
C LYS A 301 -26.85 3.87 -15.41
N PRO A 302 -26.34 4.82 -14.60
CA PRO A 302 -25.28 5.74 -15.00
C PRO A 302 -24.06 5.03 -15.62
N ALA A 303 -23.59 3.93 -14.99
CA ALA A 303 -22.47 3.14 -15.50
C ALA A 303 -22.75 2.53 -16.88
N GLU A 304 -23.97 2.00 -17.10
CA GLU A 304 -24.40 1.40 -18.37
C GLU A 304 -24.48 2.45 -19.47
N LEU A 305 -25.16 3.57 -19.19
CA LEU A 305 -25.28 4.71 -20.11
C LEU A 305 -23.90 5.25 -20.51
N ALA A 306 -23.01 5.45 -19.52
CA ALA A 306 -21.65 5.90 -19.78
C ALA A 306 -20.85 4.88 -20.60
N PHE A 307 -21.05 3.57 -20.38
CA PHE A 307 -20.33 2.54 -21.13
C PHE A 307 -20.81 2.45 -22.59
N VAL A 308 -22.11 2.56 -22.85
CA VAL A 308 -22.63 2.61 -24.21
C VAL A 308 -22.08 3.82 -24.97
N LEU A 309 -22.09 4.99 -24.35
CA LEU A 309 -21.56 6.22 -24.95
C LEU A 309 -20.04 6.13 -25.16
N LEU A 310 -19.30 5.56 -24.20
CA LEU A 310 -17.88 5.23 -24.35
C LEU A 310 -17.64 4.33 -25.56
N PHE A 311 -18.44 3.28 -25.71
CA PHE A 311 -18.26 2.32 -26.81
C PHE A 311 -18.66 2.92 -28.16
N LYS A 312 -19.73 3.72 -28.19
CA LYS A 312 -20.13 4.51 -29.36
C LYS A 312 -19.00 5.44 -29.80
N GLY A 313 -18.46 6.25 -28.88
CA GLY A 313 -17.34 7.14 -29.17
C GLY A 313 -16.13 6.38 -29.72
N TRP A 314 -15.82 5.22 -29.15
CA TRP A 314 -14.73 4.37 -29.63
C TRP A 314 -14.98 3.84 -31.05
N LEU A 315 -16.20 3.43 -31.40
CA LEU A 315 -16.53 3.02 -32.78
C LEU A 315 -16.36 4.17 -33.78
N PHE A 316 -16.79 5.39 -33.42
CA PHE A 316 -16.56 6.58 -34.25
C PHE A 316 -15.07 6.88 -34.43
N GLU A 317 -14.27 6.69 -33.38
CA GLU A 317 -12.82 6.83 -33.46
C GLU A 317 -12.18 5.81 -34.41
N LEU A 318 -12.65 4.55 -34.41
CA LEU A 318 -12.21 3.51 -35.35
C LEU A 318 -12.53 3.86 -36.81
N GLU A 319 -13.58 4.65 -37.05
CA GLU A 319 -13.96 5.18 -38.37
C GLU A 319 -13.24 6.50 -38.73
N GLY A 320 -12.36 7.02 -37.86
CA GLY A 320 -11.65 8.28 -38.08
C GLY A 320 -12.46 9.54 -37.78
N LYS A 321 -13.65 9.40 -37.17
CA LYS A 321 -14.57 10.49 -36.79
C LYS A 321 -14.27 11.00 -35.37
N GLY A 322 -13.09 11.60 -35.22
CA GLY A 322 -12.54 11.95 -33.90
C GLY A 322 -13.28 13.05 -33.14
N LEU A 323 -13.95 13.97 -33.83
CA LEU A 323 -14.71 15.07 -33.20
C LEU A 323 -16.02 14.54 -32.61
N GLU A 324 -16.73 13.71 -33.37
CA GLU A 324 -17.93 13.03 -32.92
C GLU A 324 -17.62 12.07 -31.76
N ALA A 325 -16.48 11.38 -31.81
CA ALA A 325 -15.99 10.58 -30.69
C ALA A 325 -15.78 11.41 -29.41
N GLU A 326 -15.20 12.61 -29.52
CA GLU A 326 -15.04 13.52 -28.39
C GLU A 326 -16.38 13.88 -27.73
N ASP A 327 -17.41 14.19 -28.52
CA ASP A 327 -18.75 14.52 -28.00
C ASP A 327 -19.36 13.36 -27.20
N PHE A 328 -19.25 12.13 -27.71
CA PHE A 328 -19.73 10.96 -26.99
C PHE A 328 -18.96 10.69 -25.70
N TYR A 329 -17.63 10.89 -25.68
CA TYR A 329 -16.86 10.74 -24.45
C TYR A 329 -17.21 11.82 -23.41
N GLN A 330 -17.46 13.06 -23.84
CA GLN A 330 -17.95 14.11 -22.95
C GLN A 330 -19.33 13.76 -22.39
N GLU A 331 -20.23 13.24 -23.22
CA GLU A 331 -21.56 12.83 -22.78
C GLU A 331 -21.50 11.63 -21.82
N ALA A 332 -20.62 10.66 -22.07
CA ALA A 332 -20.37 9.55 -21.14
C ALA A 332 -19.99 10.05 -19.74
N LEU A 333 -19.11 11.06 -19.66
CA LEU A 333 -18.70 11.67 -18.39
C LEU A 333 -19.80 12.52 -17.74
N LYS A 334 -20.77 13.04 -18.51
CA LYS A 334 -21.97 13.69 -17.96
C LYS A 334 -22.90 12.65 -17.30
N LYS A 335 -22.99 11.44 -17.86
CA LYS A 335 -23.78 10.34 -17.27
C LYS A 335 -23.09 9.76 -16.04
N ASP A 336 -21.78 9.51 -16.12
CA ASP A 336 -20.98 9.03 -15.01
C ASP A 336 -19.58 9.66 -15.00
N ARG A 337 -19.34 10.55 -14.05
CA ARG A 337 -18.06 11.24 -13.89
C ARG A 337 -16.91 10.31 -13.52
N SER A 338 -17.20 9.15 -12.93
CA SER A 338 -16.19 8.16 -12.51
C SER A 338 -15.73 7.23 -13.63
N CYS A 339 -16.30 7.36 -14.84
CA CYS A 339 -15.90 6.59 -16.02
C CYS A 339 -14.50 7.04 -16.53
N TRP A 340 -13.46 6.58 -15.84
CA TRP A 340 -12.07 6.90 -16.19
C TRP A 340 -11.68 6.49 -17.62
N PRO A 341 -12.20 5.41 -18.24
CA PRO A 341 -11.84 5.11 -19.63
C PRO A 341 -12.34 6.17 -20.61
N ALA A 342 -13.54 6.70 -20.40
CA ALA A 342 -14.06 7.81 -21.20
C ALA A 342 -13.20 9.05 -21.06
N ARG A 343 -12.69 9.34 -19.86
CA ARG A 343 -11.77 10.45 -19.63
C ARG A 343 -10.42 10.26 -20.32
N ILE A 344 -9.87 9.04 -20.32
CA ILE A 344 -8.63 8.72 -21.07
C ILE A 344 -8.84 8.95 -22.57
N LEU A 345 -9.90 8.37 -23.15
CA LEU A 345 -10.12 8.48 -24.60
C LEU A 345 -10.48 9.91 -25.02
N LEU A 346 -11.22 10.66 -24.19
CA LEU A 346 -11.46 12.09 -24.38
C LEU A 346 -10.15 12.88 -24.45
N ALA A 347 -9.28 12.71 -23.46
CA ALA A 347 -7.98 13.37 -23.47
C ALA A 347 -7.16 13.00 -24.70
N ALA A 348 -7.23 11.73 -25.11
CA ALA A 348 -6.48 11.22 -26.25
C ALA A 348 -6.98 11.81 -27.59
N CYS A 349 -8.27 12.07 -27.76
CA CYS A 349 -8.80 12.88 -28.86
C CYS A 349 -8.31 14.34 -28.80
N GLN A 350 -8.32 14.93 -27.61
CA GLN A 350 -7.93 16.33 -27.41
C GLN A 350 -6.44 16.59 -27.65
N VAL A 351 -5.55 15.59 -27.57
CA VAL A 351 -4.12 15.79 -27.90
C VAL A 351 -3.95 16.34 -29.32
N LYS A 352 -4.79 15.91 -30.26
CA LYS A 352 -4.75 16.38 -31.64
C LYS A 352 -5.21 17.83 -31.76
N TYR A 353 -6.43 18.12 -31.30
CA TYR A 353 -7.15 19.36 -31.62
C TYR A 353 -7.15 20.42 -30.49
N ALA A 354 -6.90 20.04 -29.25
CA ALA A 354 -7.02 20.89 -28.07
C ALA A 354 -5.98 20.52 -26.98
N PHE A 355 -4.70 20.57 -27.33
CA PHE A 355 -3.60 20.08 -26.48
C PHE A 355 -3.59 20.63 -25.03
N PRO A 356 -3.85 21.93 -24.76
CA PRO A 356 -3.97 22.43 -23.38
C PRO A 356 -5.16 21.81 -22.62
N LYS A 357 -6.29 21.57 -23.29
CA LYS A 357 -7.47 20.92 -22.70
C LYS A 357 -7.18 19.45 -22.35
N ALA A 358 -6.38 18.77 -23.19
CA ALA A 358 -5.96 17.39 -22.94
C ALA A 358 -5.20 17.26 -21.61
N LYS A 359 -4.27 18.18 -21.32
CA LYS A 359 -3.53 18.20 -20.04
C LYS A 359 -4.47 18.28 -18.84
N ASN A 360 -5.40 19.25 -18.85
CA ASN A 360 -6.37 19.43 -17.77
C ASN A 360 -7.28 18.21 -17.57
N THR A 361 -7.63 17.52 -18.66
CA THR A 361 -8.44 16.30 -18.61
C THR A 361 -7.66 15.12 -18.00
N LEU A 362 -6.33 15.10 -18.13
CA LEU A 362 -5.46 14.04 -17.63
C LEU A 362 -5.10 14.17 -16.15
N THR A 363 -4.94 15.39 -15.63
CA THR A 363 -4.51 15.61 -14.24
C THR A 363 -5.32 14.83 -13.20
N PRO A 364 -6.67 14.77 -13.25
CA PRO A 364 -7.44 13.98 -12.29
C PRO A 364 -7.19 12.48 -12.36
N LEU A 365 -6.78 11.94 -13.53
CA LEU A 365 -6.56 10.50 -13.73
C LEU A 365 -5.32 9.97 -13.01
N LEU A 366 -4.40 10.84 -12.60
CA LEU A 366 -3.24 10.42 -11.82
C LEU A 366 -3.65 9.87 -10.44
N ASN A 367 -4.75 10.36 -9.88
CA ASN A 367 -5.30 9.85 -8.61
C ASN A 367 -6.14 8.58 -8.81
N GLU A 368 -6.49 8.23 -10.04
CA GLU A 368 -7.27 7.04 -10.38
C GLU A 368 -6.33 5.86 -10.65
N ILE A 369 -6.02 5.06 -9.63
CA ILE A 369 -4.98 4.02 -9.71
C ILE A 369 -5.24 3.05 -10.86
N MET A 370 -6.49 2.66 -11.10
CA MET A 370 -6.85 1.78 -12.20
C MET A 370 -6.60 2.39 -13.59
N ALA A 371 -6.56 3.72 -13.70
CA ALA A 371 -6.28 4.43 -14.94
C ALA A 371 -4.78 4.52 -15.25
N LEU A 372 -3.91 4.46 -14.22
CA LEU A 372 -2.46 4.72 -14.36
C LEU A 372 -1.78 3.88 -15.45
N PRO A 373 -1.96 2.54 -15.55
CA PRO A 373 -1.26 1.79 -16.58
C PRO A 373 -1.72 2.15 -17.98
N CYS A 374 -3.02 2.39 -18.19
CA CYS A 374 -3.54 2.87 -19.46
C CYS A 374 -3.07 4.30 -19.79
N LEU A 375 -3.01 5.18 -18.79
CA LEU A 375 -2.49 6.54 -18.91
C LEU A 375 -1.02 6.57 -19.33
N LEU A 376 -0.17 5.74 -18.71
CA LEU A 376 1.26 5.71 -18.99
C LEU A 376 1.63 4.95 -20.28
N THR A 377 0.69 4.19 -20.85
CA THR A 377 0.94 3.37 -22.06
C THR A 377 0.10 3.78 -23.26
N GLU A 378 -0.68 4.86 -23.19
CA GLU A 378 -1.46 5.32 -24.34
C GLU A 378 -0.56 6.04 -25.35
N GLY A 379 -0.50 5.51 -26.58
CA GLY A 379 0.33 6.01 -27.68
C GLY A 379 0.18 7.51 -27.95
N ARG A 380 -1.07 8.01 -27.90
CA ARG A 380 -1.41 9.41 -28.14
C ARG A 380 -0.91 10.37 -27.06
N PHE A 381 -0.50 9.88 -25.90
CA PHE A 381 0.11 10.72 -24.86
C PHE A 381 1.62 10.87 -25.01
N LEU A 382 2.20 10.48 -26.15
CA LEU A 382 3.62 10.73 -26.47
C LEU A 382 4.10 12.16 -26.14
N PRO A 383 3.42 13.26 -26.54
CA PRO A 383 3.90 14.61 -26.23
C PRO A 383 3.77 15.01 -24.75
N LEU A 384 3.10 14.20 -23.93
CA LEU A 384 2.90 14.41 -22.50
C LEU A 384 3.66 13.36 -21.67
N ALA A 385 4.40 12.45 -22.32
CA ALA A 385 4.98 11.29 -21.67
C ALA A 385 5.91 11.65 -20.51
N PRO A 386 6.91 12.54 -20.68
CA PRO A 386 7.84 12.85 -19.59
C PRO A 386 7.12 13.50 -18.40
N GLU A 387 6.19 14.41 -18.67
CA GLU A 387 5.40 15.10 -17.65
C GLU A 387 4.50 14.14 -16.86
N LEU A 388 3.77 13.25 -17.55
CA LEU A 388 2.89 12.27 -16.91
C LEU A 388 3.66 11.23 -16.10
N GLU A 389 4.80 10.76 -16.62
CA GLU A 389 5.66 9.80 -15.91
C GLU A 389 6.28 10.43 -14.67
N ALA A 390 6.77 11.68 -14.75
CA ALA A 390 7.29 12.40 -13.60
C ALA A 390 6.21 12.66 -12.54
N GLN A 391 4.99 13.02 -12.94
CA GLN A 391 3.87 13.20 -12.01
C GLN A 391 3.44 11.88 -11.36
N ALA A 392 3.41 10.78 -12.12
CA ALA A 392 3.12 9.45 -11.56
C ALA A 392 4.21 9.02 -10.56
N GLN A 393 5.48 9.27 -10.87
CA GLN A 393 6.59 8.97 -9.97
C GLN A 393 6.51 9.81 -8.68
N SER A 394 6.26 11.11 -8.79
CA SER A 394 6.09 11.99 -7.61
C SER A 394 4.89 11.57 -6.74
N LEU A 395 3.78 11.14 -7.36
CA LEU A 395 2.63 10.62 -6.63
C LEU A 395 2.97 9.32 -5.88
N TYR A 396 3.71 8.41 -6.53
CA TYR A 396 4.19 7.18 -5.91
C TYR A 396 5.06 7.48 -4.70
N GLU A 397 6.03 8.38 -4.82
CA GLU A 397 6.93 8.80 -3.75
C GLU A 397 6.16 9.43 -2.57
N LYS A 398 5.23 10.35 -2.84
CA LYS A 398 4.38 10.95 -1.81
C LYS A 398 3.59 9.89 -1.05
N LYS A 399 2.99 8.94 -1.77
CA LYS A 399 2.25 7.84 -1.14
C LYS A 399 3.19 6.94 -0.33
N GLN A 400 4.42 6.75 -0.79
CA GLN A 400 5.41 5.96 -0.08
C GLN A 400 5.81 6.63 1.24
N GLU A 401 6.00 7.95 1.25
CA GLU A 401 6.22 8.73 2.47
C GLU A 401 5.07 8.59 3.46
N GLU A 402 3.82 8.68 2.99
CA GLU A 402 2.62 8.47 3.81
C GLU A 402 2.61 7.06 4.44
N ALA A 403 2.90 6.02 3.65
CA ALA A 403 2.96 4.64 4.14
C ALA A 403 4.10 4.41 5.14
N VAL A 404 5.29 4.96 4.88
CA VAL A 404 6.45 4.91 5.81
C VAL A 404 6.10 5.59 7.13
N PHE A 405 5.41 6.73 7.10
CA PHE A 405 4.96 7.41 8.30
C PHE A 405 4.00 6.54 9.12
N ARG A 406 3.03 5.86 8.47
CA ARG A 406 2.12 4.93 9.15
C ARG A 406 2.84 3.71 9.72
N LEU A 407 3.79 3.14 8.99
CA LEU A 407 4.63 2.04 9.47
C LEU A 407 5.40 2.46 10.74
N ALA A 408 6.02 3.64 10.72
CA ALA A 408 6.74 4.18 11.88
C ALA A 408 5.81 4.38 13.10
N GLN A 409 4.56 4.80 12.90
CA GLN A 409 3.56 4.88 13.97
C GLN A 409 3.28 3.51 14.59
N ALA A 410 3.08 2.48 13.77
CA ALA A 410 2.83 1.12 14.23
C ALA A 410 4.05 0.53 14.97
N GLU A 411 5.26 0.71 14.43
CA GLU A 411 6.51 0.27 15.08
C GLU A 411 6.72 0.94 16.43
N ASN A 412 6.46 2.25 16.52
CA ASN A 412 6.58 2.99 17.77
C ASN A 412 5.54 2.55 18.82
N ALA A 413 4.37 2.10 18.39
CA ALA A 413 3.35 1.54 19.29
C ALA A 413 3.74 0.13 19.79
N LEU A 414 4.43 -0.69 18.99
CA LEU A 414 4.86 -2.03 19.40
C LEU A 414 6.01 -2.01 20.42
N ARG A 415 7.01 -1.14 20.25
CA ARG A 415 8.21 -1.06 21.12
C ARG A 415 7.93 -1.12 22.64
N PRO A 416 7.00 -0.30 23.20
CA PRO A 416 6.66 -0.37 24.62
C PRO A 416 5.93 -1.66 25.05
N LEU A 417 5.32 -2.40 24.13
CA LEU A 417 4.55 -3.61 24.39
C LEU A 417 5.40 -4.90 24.41
N ILE A 418 6.61 -4.89 23.87
CA ILE A 418 7.48 -6.10 23.73
C ILE A 418 7.64 -6.87 25.04
N LYS A 419 7.71 -6.18 26.19
CA LYS A 419 7.81 -6.84 27.52
C LYS A 419 6.49 -7.23 28.14
N ALA A 420 5.38 -6.67 27.66
CA ALA A 420 4.05 -6.83 28.24
C ALA A 420 3.20 -7.89 27.50
N LEU A 421 3.61 -8.29 26.30
CA LEU A 421 2.95 -9.29 25.48
C LEU A 421 3.74 -10.61 25.47
N PRO A 422 3.08 -11.75 25.21
CA PRO A 422 3.74 -13.03 24.95
C PRO A 422 4.71 -12.94 23.76
N GLU A 423 5.81 -13.70 23.82
CA GLU A 423 6.82 -13.70 22.75
C GLU A 423 6.25 -14.10 21.38
N GLU A 424 5.29 -15.02 21.35
CA GLU A 424 4.60 -15.45 20.13
C GLU A 424 3.82 -14.30 19.46
N GLU A 425 3.12 -13.47 20.25
CA GLU A 425 2.39 -12.31 19.73
C GLU A 425 3.35 -11.23 19.22
N VAL A 426 4.47 -11.00 19.92
CA VAL A 426 5.50 -10.05 19.48
C VAL A 426 6.08 -10.49 18.14
N LYS A 427 6.45 -11.77 17.99
CA LYS A 427 6.96 -12.32 16.71
C LYS A 427 5.93 -12.18 15.59
N ARG A 428 4.65 -12.43 15.86
CA ARG A 428 3.57 -12.24 14.87
C ARG A 428 3.50 -10.78 14.38
N PHE A 429 3.56 -9.81 15.30
CA PHE A 429 3.55 -8.39 14.94
C PHE A 429 4.82 -7.96 14.20
N GLU A 430 5.99 -8.43 14.61
CA GLU A 430 7.26 -8.16 13.92
C GLU A 430 7.27 -8.71 12.49
N ASN A 431 6.78 -9.93 12.29
CA ASN A 431 6.63 -10.52 10.95
C ASN A 431 5.66 -9.70 10.08
N THR A 432 4.53 -9.27 10.65
CA THR A 432 3.55 -8.42 9.94
C THR A 432 4.16 -7.08 9.55
N LEU A 433 4.92 -6.43 10.45
CA LEU A 433 5.63 -5.18 10.17
C LEU A 433 6.71 -5.37 9.10
N ALA A 434 7.41 -6.50 9.10
CA ALA A 434 8.41 -6.83 8.08
C ALA A 434 7.77 -7.03 6.69
N GLU A 435 6.62 -7.70 6.61
CA GLU A 435 5.85 -7.82 5.37
C GLU A 435 5.40 -6.45 4.84
N ILE A 436 4.81 -5.63 5.71
CA ILE A 436 4.38 -4.25 5.36
C ILE A 436 5.59 -3.44 4.87
N ARG A 437 6.74 -3.55 5.55
CA ARG A 437 7.96 -2.86 5.15
C ARG A 437 8.42 -3.29 3.75
N ARG A 438 8.41 -4.59 3.48
CA ARG A 438 8.74 -5.12 2.14
C ARG A 438 7.78 -4.58 1.08
N GLU A 439 6.48 -4.60 1.34
CA GLU A 439 5.45 -4.07 0.43
C GLU A 439 5.64 -2.57 0.13
N ILE A 440 6.06 -1.77 1.11
CA ILE A 440 6.32 -0.33 0.94
C ILE A 440 7.56 -0.06 0.08
N TYR A 441 8.64 -0.81 0.24
CA TYR A 441 9.92 -0.53 -0.45
C TYR A 441 10.08 -1.26 -1.77
N GLU A 442 9.49 -2.45 -1.92
CA GLU A 442 9.63 -3.30 -3.11
C GLU A 442 8.35 -3.34 -3.97
N GLY A 443 7.18 -3.00 -3.41
CA GLY A 443 5.89 -3.07 -4.10
C GLY A 443 5.61 -1.92 -5.06
N GLY A 444 4.49 -2.02 -5.77
CA GLY A 444 3.94 -0.97 -6.62
C GLY A 444 2.85 -0.17 -5.93
N PHE A 445 2.08 0.61 -6.70
CA PHE A 445 0.97 1.42 -6.17
C PHE A 445 -0.06 0.60 -5.37
N LEU A 446 -0.38 -0.61 -5.83
CA LEU A 446 -1.41 -1.42 -5.20
C LEU A 446 -0.95 -1.99 -3.85
N GLU A 447 0.27 -2.53 -3.77
CA GLU A 447 0.86 -2.98 -2.50
C GLU A 447 1.00 -1.82 -1.55
N LEU A 448 1.45 -0.67 -2.04
CA LEU A 448 1.70 0.49 -1.21
C LEU A 448 0.43 1.00 -0.51
N LEU A 449 -0.69 1.12 -1.23
CA LEU A 449 -1.99 1.44 -0.62
C LEU A 449 -2.44 0.40 0.39
N THR A 450 -2.22 -0.88 0.07
CA THR A 450 -2.61 -1.98 0.95
C THR A 450 -1.77 -1.98 2.22
N ALA A 451 -0.46 -1.73 2.10
CA ALA A 451 0.51 -1.65 3.18
C ALA A 451 0.26 -0.43 4.07
N GLU A 452 -0.07 0.73 3.50
CA GLU A 452 -0.47 1.92 4.25
C GLU A 452 -1.66 1.62 5.16
N ARG A 453 -2.72 1.02 4.58
CA ARG A 453 -3.93 0.66 5.33
C ARG A 453 -3.64 -0.39 6.41
N ARG A 454 -2.89 -1.45 6.08
CA ARG A 454 -2.48 -2.48 7.05
C ARG A 454 -1.63 -1.89 8.18
N ALA A 455 -0.73 -0.96 7.87
CA ALA A 455 0.09 -0.27 8.88
C ALA A 455 -0.77 0.59 9.80
N PHE A 456 -1.75 1.30 9.24
CA PHE A 456 -2.69 2.10 10.02
C PHE A 456 -3.55 1.22 10.94
N ASP A 457 -4.15 0.15 10.40
CA ASP A 457 -4.99 -0.78 11.17
C ASP A 457 -4.18 -1.47 12.30
N LEU A 458 -2.96 -1.91 12.01
CA LEU A 458 -2.04 -2.47 13.00
C LEU A 458 -1.64 -1.43 14.07
N GLY A 459 -1.40 -0.19 13.66
CA GLY A 459 -1.13 0.92 14.59
C GLY A 459 -2.28 1.14 15.57
N LEU A 460 -3.52 1.12 15.09
CA LEU A 460 -4.72 1.21 15.93
C LEU A 460 -4.86 0.01 16.88
N GLU A 461 -4.62 -1.21 16.39
CA GLU A 461 -4.64 -2.42 17.20
C GLU A 461 -3.64 -2.32 18.37
N LEU A 462 -2.39 -1.95 18.08
CA LEU A 462 -1.33 -1.80 19.08
C LEU A 462 -1.62 -0.69 20.09
N GLN A 463 -2.20 0.44 19.65
CA GLN A 463 -2.68 1.48 20.56
C GLN A 463 -3.78 0.96 21.49
N GLY A 464 -4.69 0.12 20.99
CA GLY A 464 -5.68 -0.58 21.80
C GLY A 464 -5.04 -1.49 22.87
N TYR A 465 -3.99 -2.23 22.53
CA TYR A 465 -3.22 -3.00 23.50
C TYR A 465 -2.54 -2.12 24.55
N LEU A 466 -1.90 -1.01 24.14
CA LEU A 466 -1.28 -0.06 25.05
C LEU A 466 -2.25 0.48 26.09
N PHE A 467 -3.44 0.87 25.63
CA PHE A 467 -4.49 1.36 26.52
C PHE A 467 -4.93 0.31 27.54
N ARG A 468 -5.15 -0.95 27.09
CA ARG A 468 -5.51 -2.07 27.98
C ARG A 468 -4.41 -2.36 29.02
N GLN A 469 -3.15 -2.33 28.62
CA GLN A 469 -2.03 -2.53 29.55
C GLN A 469 -1.91 -1.37 30.55
N GLY A 470 -2.11 -0.13 30.10
CA GLY A 470 -2.20 1.03 31.00
C GLY A 470 -3.32 0.90 32.04
N GLN A 471 -4.49 0.38 31.64
CA GLN A 471 -5.58 0.10 32.59
C GLN A 471 -5.22 -0.98 33.61
N LYS A 472 -4.59 -2.08 33.18
CA LYS A 472 -4.10 -3.13 34.10
C LYS A 472 -3.14 -2.57 35.15
N LEU A 473 -2.19 -1.73 34.75
CA LEU A 473 -1.26 -1.08 35.68
C LEU A 473 -1.97 -0.11 36.63
N ARG A 474 -2.98 0.65 36.16
CA ARG A 474 -3.79 1.51 37.04
C ARG A 474 -4.59 0.69 38.07
N ALA A 475 -5.08 -0.48 37.69
CA ALA A 475 -5.73 -1.39 38.62
C ALA A 475 -4.72 -1.93 39.66
N LYS A 476 -3.53 -2.37 39.22
CA LYS A 476 -2.44 -2.79 40.13
C LYS A 476 -2.03 -1.68 41.09
N TYR A 477 -1.88 -0.44 40.59
CA TYR A 477 -1.57 0.73 41.42
C TYR A 477 -2.58 0.91 42.56
N LYS A 478 -3.89 0.83 42.27
CA LYS A 478 -4.94 0.89 43.30
C LYS A 478 -4.78 -0.22 44.35
N THR A 479 -4.41 -1.43 43.93
CA THR A 479 -4.14 -2.54 44.87
C THR A 479 -2.93 -2.24 45.74
N TYR A 480 -1.83 -1.74 45.17
CA TYR A 480 -0.64 -1.39 45.94
C TYR A 480 -0.89 -0.25 46.94
N THR A 481 -1.71 0.75 46.59
CA THR A 481 -2.11 1.82 47.51
C THR A 481 -2.90 1.24 48.70
N LYS A 482 -3.82 0.31 48.46
CA LYS A 482 -4.52 -0.39 49.56
C LYS A 482 -3.56 -1.19 50.45
N SER A 483 -2.56 -1.85 49.86
CA SER A 483 -1.53 -2.55 50.64
C SER A 483 -0.70 -1.60 51.50
N LEU A 484 -0.34 -0.42 50.98
CA LEU A 484 0.34 0.62 51.77
C LEU A 484 -0.51 1.03 52.98
N GLU A 485 -1.80 1.31 52.78
CA GLU A 485 -2.72 1.65 53.87
C GLU A 485 -2.79 0.54 54.93
N TYR A 486 -2.87 -0.73 54.51
CA TYR A 486 -2.87 -1.88 55.41
C TYR A 486 -1.59 -1.94 56.26
N TYR A 487 -0.41 -1.86 55.63
CA TYR A 487 0.86 -1.93 56.35
C TYR A 487 1.11 -0.71 57.25
N GLN A 488 0.62 0.47 56.87
CA GLN A 488 0.62 1.67 57.71
C GLN A 488 -0.28 1.49 58.95
N GLN A 489 -1.48 0.94 58.78
CA GLN A 489 -2.38 0.64 59.90
C GLN A 489 -1.74 -0.35 60.88
N PHE A 490 -1.06 -1.38 60.39
CA PHE A 490 -0.28 -2.29 61.23
C PHE A 490 0.78 -1.54 62.04
N TRP A 491 1.60 -0.72 61.38
CA TRP A 491 2.64 0.06 62.05
C TRP A 491 2.07 0.99 63.13
N HIS A 492 0.99 1.71 62.84
CA HIS A 492 0.33 2.59 63.79
C HIS A 492 -0.17 1.86 65.04
N ARG A 493 -0.62 0.60 64.90
CA ARG A 493 -1.08 -0.23 66.02
C ARG A 493 0.05 -0.91 66.78
N PHE A 494 1.23 -1.06 66.18
CA PHE A 494 2.36 -1.72 66.80
C PHE A 494 2.86 -0.89 68.02
N PRO A 495 2.92 -1.48 69.23
CA PRO A 495 3.21 -0.72 70.45
C PRO A 495 4.70 -0.45 70.67
N TYR A 496 5.60 -1.16 69.99
CA TYR A 496 7.06 -1.09 70.23
C TYR A 496 7.83 -0.37 69.11
N ARG A 497 7.20 0.61 68.45
CA ARG A 497 7.80 1.36 67.35
C ARG A 497 9.09 2.06 67.78
N ARG A 498 10.13 1.97 66.94
CA ARG A 498 11.37 2.75 67.05
C ARG A 498 11.51 3.66 65.83
N ALA A 499 12.19 4.78 65.99
CA ALA A 499 12.40 5.73 64.89
C ALA A 499 13.25 5.12 63.75
N ASP A 500 14.26 4.31 64.09
CA ASP A 500 15.19 3.68 63.15
C ASP A 500 14.79 2.24 62.77
N ASP A 501 13.49 1.92 62.82
CA ASP A 501 13.03 0.57 62.51
C ASP A 501 13.08 0.30 60.99
N PRO A 502 13.69 -0.82 60.53
CA PRO A 502 13.70 -1.20 59.12
C PRO A 502 12.32 -1.18 58.46
N TYR A 503 11.26 -1.51 59.21
CA TYR A 503 9.88 -1.51 58.72
C TYR A 503 9.40 -0.10 58.33
N ALA A 504 9.74 0.92 59.12
CA ALA A 504 9.39 2.31 58.84
C ALA A 504 10.10 2.83 57.57
N HIS A 505 11.37 2.47 57.39
CA HIS A 505 12.12 2.80 56.18
C HIS A 505 11.53 2.12 54.92
N LEU A 506 11.09 0.86 55.04
CA LEU A 506 10.43 0.15 53.93
C LEU A 506 9.09 0.79 53.55
N LEU A 507 8.29 1.24 54.53
CA LEU A 507 7.04 1.96 54.28
C LEU A 507 7.27 3.28 53.53
N GLU A 508 8.26 4.07 53.95
CA GLU A 508 8.58 5.34 53.29
C GLU A 508 9.13 5.10 51.87
N ARG A 509 9.95 4.06 51.70
CA ARG A 509 10.42 3.63 50.37
C ARG A 509 9.25 3.22 49.48
N LEU A 510 8.31 2.42 49.98
CA LEU A 510 7.10 2.02 49.24
C LEU A 510 6.29 3.24 48.79
N ARG A 511 6.10 4.23 49.67
CA ARG A 511 5.42 5.48 49.35
C ARG A 511 6.10 6.24 48.22
N GLN A 512 7.42 6.43 48.31
CA GLN A 512 8.20 7.11 47.28
C GLN A 512 8.13 6.39 45.92
N GLU A 513 8.21 5.07 45.92
CA GLU A 513 8.12 4.26 44.70
C GLU A 513 6.68 4.27 44.11
N LEU A 514 5.64 4.37 44.94
CA LEU A 514 4.26 4.56 44.49
C LEU A 514 4.01 5.94 43.89
N ASP A 515 4.58 7.00 44.45
CA ASP A 515 4.50 8.35 43.89
C ASP A 515 5.20 8.43 42.52
N LYS A 516 6.36 7.77 42.39
CA LYS A 516 7.03 7.58 41.10
C LYS A 516 6.13 6.86 40.10
N LEU A 517 5.49 5.75 40.49
CA LEU A 517 4.56 5.04 39.60
C LEU A 517 3.35 5.92 39.22
N ALA A 518 2.79 6.69 40.15
CA ALA A 518 1.68 7.60 39.90
C ALA A 518 2.02 8.66 38.85
N SER A 519 3.21 9.26 38.94
CA SER A 519 3.70 10.23 37.93
C SER A 519 3.85 9.60 36.54
N LEU A 520 4.37 8.37 36.47
CA LEU A 520 4.54 7.64 35.20
C LEU A 520 3.19 7.28 34.54
N LEU A 521 2.15 7.01 35.33
CA LEU A 521 0.79 6.68 34.85
C LEU A 521 -0.03 7.90 34.39
N LYS A 522 0.38 9.11 34.82
CA LYS A 522 -0.20 10.40 34.37
C LYS A 522 0.44 10.89 33.07
N ALA A 523 1.68 10.50 32.79
CA ALA A 523 2.40 10.82 31.56
C ALA A 523 1.95 9.95 30.36
N ASP A 524 2.46 10.26 29.17
CA ASP A 524 2.20 9.51 27.94
C ASP A 524 2.66 8.05 28.05
N LEU A 525 1.68 7.12 28.01
CA LEU A 525 1.88 5.69 28.17
C LEU A 525 2.85 5.12 27.12
N LEU A 526 2.89 5.68 25.90
CA LEU A 526 3.83 5.25 24.86
C LEU A 526 5.29 5.32 25.33
N LYS A 527 5.63 6.34 26.12
CA LYS A 527 6.99 6.59 26.60
C LYS A 527 7.26 5.97 27.96
N THR A 528 6.24 5.82 28.81
CA THR A 528 6.41 5.47 30.22
C THR A 528 6.06 4.03 30.56
N LEU A 529 5.32 3.29 29.72
CA LEU A 529 4.80 1.96 30.07
C LEU A 529 5.88 0.98 30.55
N LYS A 530 7.01 0.91 29.83
CA LYS A 530 8.15 0.05 30.22
C LYS A 530 8.70 0.42 31.60
N ARG A 531 8.83 1.72 31.89
CA ARG A 531 9.31 2.21 33.20
C ARG A 531 8.28 1.94 34.28
N ALA A 532 6.99 2.08 33.98
CA ALA A 532 5.89 1.81 34.91
C ALA A 532 5.83 0.33 35.31
N TYR A 533 6.06 -0.61 34.38
CA TYR A 533 6.16 -2.03 34.70
C TYR A 533 7.35 -2.35 35.61
N GLN A 534 8.54 -1.86 35.26
CA GLN A 534 9.74 -2.03 36.10
C GLN A 534 9.54 -1.44 37.51
N GLN A 535 8.80 -0.33 37.60
CA GLN A 535 8.46 0.30 38.86
C GLN A 535 7.46 -0.54 39.67
N GLY A 536 6.47 -1.16 39.01
CA GLY A 536 5.55 -2.12 39.61
C GLY A 536 6.28 -3.34 40.20
N GLU A 537 7.25 -3.90 39.49
CA GLU A 537 8.07 -5.03 39.99
C GLU A 537 8.87 -4.64 41.25
N LYS A 538 9.42 -3.42 41.31
CA LYS A 538 10.10 -2.92 42.52
C LYS A 538 9.14 -2.80 43.70
N ILE A 539 7.93 -2.31 43.46
CA ILE A 539 6.89 -2.20 44.48
C ILE A 539 6.51 -3.58 44.99
N GLU A 540 6.33 -4.56 44.10
CA GLU A 540 6.02 -5.95 44.49
C GLU A 540 7.11 -6.54 45.41
N ARG A 541 8.40 -6.34 45.10
CA ARG A 541 9.51 -6.76 45.98
C ARG A 541 9.47 -6.10 47.36
N ILE A 542 9.21 -4.79 47.42
CA ILE A 542 9.10 -4.08 48.71
C ILE A 542 7.90 -4.59 49.51
N LEU A 543 6.78 -4.90 48.86
CA LEU A 543 5.61 -5.48 49.51
C LEU A 543 5.89 -6.87 50.08
N GLU A 544 6.69 -7.69 49.39
CA GLU A 544 7.16 -8.99 49.90
C GLU A 544 8.09 -8.83 51.11
N GLU A 545 9.00 -7.86 51.08
CA GLU A 545 9.88 -7.53 52.21
C GLU A 545 9.06 -7.06 53.43
N LEU A 546 8.09 -6.16 53.22
CA LEU A 546 7.16 -5.70 54.27
C LEU A 546 6.34 -6.85 54.86
N ALA A 547 5.88 -7.80 54.04
CA ALA A 547 5.16 -8.97 54.53
C ALA A 547 6.03 -9.83 55.47
N ARG A 548 7.31 -10.02 55.12
CA ARG A 548 8.27 -10.78 55.92
C ARG A 548 8.58 -10.09 57.24
N GLU A 549 8.84 -8.77 57.20
CA GLU A 549 9.11 -7.99 58.41
C GLU A 549 7.87 -7.84 59.29
N GLU A 550 6.67 -7.70 58.72
CA GLU A 550 5.42 -7.74 59.50
C GLU A 550 5.30 -9.07 60.25
N ALA A 551 5.55 -10.20 59.58
CA ALA A 551 5.49 -11.51 60.21
C ALA A 551 6.49 -11.64 61.37
N ARG A 552 7.72 -11.13 61.20
CA ARG A 552 8.73 -11.07 62.26
C ARG A 552 8.28 -10.19 63.42
N LEU A 553 7.83 -8.96 63.15
CA LEU A 553 7.36 -8.02 64.19
C LEU A 553 6.15 -8.59 64.94
N ARG A 554 5.24 -9.29 64.27
CA ARG A 554 4.13 -10.00 64.92
C ARG A 554 4.63 -11.11 65.85
N GLN A 555 5.68 -11.84 65.49
CA GLN A 555 6.30 -12.85 66.36
C GLN A 555 6.97 -12.18 67.57
N GLU A 556 7.72 -11.10 67.37
CA GLU A 556 8.32 -10.33 68.46
C GLU A 556 7.25 -9.75 69.40
N TRP A 557 6.14 -9.24 68.85
CA TRP A 557 5.01 -8.75 69.66
C TRP A 557 4.41 -9.87 70.51
N ARG A 558 4.14 -11.04 69.91
CA ARG A 558 3.68 -12.22 70.67
C ARG A 558 4.63 -12.53 71.80
N PHE A 559 5.90 -12.71 71.49
CA PHE A 559 6.91 -13.09 72.47
C PHE A 559 6.97 -12.09 73.63
N ARG A 560 6.94 -10.79 73.35
CA ARG A 560 6.95 -9.75 74.41
C ARG A 560 5.67 -9.75 75.24
N LYS A 561 4.50 -9.96 74.62
CA LYS A 561 3.22 -10.07 75.34
C LYS A 561 3.23 -11.30 76.26
N GLN A 562 3.66 -12.44 75.72
CA GLN A 562 3.83 -13.69 76.48
C GLN A 562 4.83 -13.51 77.62
N LEU A 563 5.98 -12.87 77.39
CA LEU A 563 6.97 -12.59 78.44
C LEU A 563 6.42 -11.63 79.51
N SER A 564 5.73 -10.56 79.10
CA SER A 564 5.12 -9.61 80.04
C SER A 564 4.05 -10.27 80.90
N SER A 565 3.20 -11.10 80.31
CA SER A 565 2.21 -11.89 81.04
C SER A 565 2.87 -12.93 81.94
N PHE A 566 3.88 -13.65 81.46
CA PHE A 566 4.66 -14.58 82.26
C PHE A 566 5.21 -13.89 83.52
N VAL A 567 5.92 -12.77 83.34
CA VAL A 567 6.49 -11.99 84.45
C VAL A 567 5.40 -11.48 85.38
N LYS A 568 4.30 -10.93 84.84
CA LYS A 568 3.18 -10.42 85.65
C LYS A 568 2.54 -11.51 86.50
N TYR A 569 2.18 -12.64 85.91
CA TYR A 569 1.53 -13.74 86.64
C TYR A 569 2.48 -14.43 87.60
N PHE A 570 3.75 -14.60 87.21
CA PHE A 570 4.77 -15.17 88.08
C PHE A 570 5.00 -14.28 89.30
N LEU A 571 5.17 -12.96 89.12
CA LEU A 571 5.34 -12.03 90.23
C LEU A 571 4.12 -11.99 91.16
N ILE A 572 2.89 -12.01 90.60
CA ILE A 572 1.67 -12.06 91.42
C ILE A 572 1.60 -13.35 92.23
N LEU A 573 1.86 -14.50 91.59
CA LEU A 573 1.83 -15.80 92.28
C LEU A 573 2.93 -15.91 93.33
N GLU A 574 4.15 -15.44 93.04
CA GLU A 574 5.26 -15.38 93.99
C GLU A 574 4.95 -14.46 95.18
N LEU A 575 4.38 -13.28 94.93
CA LEU A 575 3.99 -12.36 95.99
C LEU A 575 2.91 -12.98 96.90
N VAL A 576 1.90 -13.63 96.32
CA VAL A 576 0.86 -14.33 97.07
C VAL A 576 1.44 -15.50 97.86
N LEU A 577 2.30 -16.30 97.23
CA LEU A 577 2.98 -17.43 97.87
C LEU A 577 3.82 -16.96 99.06
N PHE A 578 4.63 -15.91 98.87
CA PHE A 578 5.45 -15.30 99.89
C PHE A 578 4.62 -14.75 101.05
N LEU A 579 3.54 -14.02 100.76
CA LEU A 579 2.62 -13.50 101.79
C LEU A 579 2.00 -14.65 102.60
N VAL A 580 1.55 -15.72 101.94
CA VAL A 580 0.98 -16.89 102.64
C VAL A 580 2.02 -17.59 103.51
N PHE A 581 3.24 -17.79 103.00
CA PHE A 581 4.32 -18.44 103.76
C PHE A 581 4.90 -17.59 104.88
N MET A 582 4.73 -16.26 104.85
CA MET A 582 5.14 -15.37 105.94
C MET A 582 4.02 -15.14 106.96
N LEU A 583 2.80 -14.84 106.50
CA LEU A 583 1.69 -14.46 107.35
C LEU A 583 1.09 -15.65 108.10
N VAL A 584 0.98 -16.83 107.47
CA VAL A 584 0.35 -18.00 108.13
C VAL A 584 1.17 -18.49 109.32
N PRO A 585 2.51 -18.68 109.23
CA PRO A 585 3.32 -19.03 110.40
C PRO A 585 3.34 -17.94 111.47
N ALA A 586 3.36 -16.65 111.08
CA ALA A 586 3.30 -15.54 112.03
C ALA A 586 1.97 -15.49 112.80
N LEU A 587 0.84 -15.70 112.13
CA LEU A 587 -0.48 -15.86 112.76
C LEU A 587 -0.54 -17.08 113.67
N TYR A 588 0.04 -18.21 113.26
CA TYR A 588 0.10 -19.44 114.06
C TYR A 588 0.92 -19.25 115.34
N HIS A 589 2.01 -18.49 115.26
CA HIS A 589 2.84 -18.12 116.40
C HIS A 589 2.11 -17.16 117.37
N PHE A 590 1.35 -16.21 116.83
CA PHE A 590 0.56 -15.25 117.61
C PHE A 590 -0.64 -15.91 118.33
N LEU A 591 -1.21 -16.98 117.77
CA LEU A 591 -2.36 -17.72 118.32
C LEU A 591 -1.95 -18.82 119.34
N GLU A 592 -0.73 -18.77 119.90
CA GLU A 592 -0.20 -19.67 120.95
C GLU A 592 -0.22 -21.18 120.66
N SER A 593 -0.36 -21.59 119.39
CA SER A 593 -0.18 -23.00 119.03
C SER A 593 1.32 -23.30 118.83
N ARG A 594 1.85 -24.26 119.58
CA ARG A 594 3.31 -24.39 119.77
C ARG A 594 4.11 -24.96 118.60
N ASN A 595 3.51 -25.28 117.44
CA ASN A 595 4.26 -25.71 116.26
C ASN A 595 3.54 -25.25 114.98
N PRO A 596 4.21 -24.49 114.08
CA PRO A 596 3.65 -24.25 112.75
C PRO A 596 3.49 -25.58 112.00
N PRO A 597 2.52 -25.70 111.07
CA PRO A 597 2.34 -26.92 110.28
C PRO A 597 3.65 -27.28 109.55
N PRO A 598 4.06 -28.57 109.49
CA PRO A 598 5.33 -29.00 108.89
C PRO A 598 5.48 -28.65 107.40
N PHE A 599 4.38 -28.23 106.76
CA PHE A 599 4.30 -27.78 105.38
C PHE A 599 4.98 -26.42 105.13
N PHE A 600 5.12 -25.55 106.13
CA PHE A 600 5.72 -24.21 105.94
C PHE A 600 7.23 -24.21 106.14
N ASN A 601 7.93 -24.98 105.31
CA ASN A 601 9.39 -25.03 105.26
C ASN A 601 9.92 -24.52 103.90
N LEU A 602 11.22 -24.20 103.85
CA LEU A 602 11.88 -23.68 102.66
C LEU A 602 11.72 -24.61 101.44
N THR A 603 11.79 -25.93 101.66
CA THR A 603 11.66 -26.93 100.60
C THR A 603 10.27 -26.90 99.96
N SER A 604 9.22 -26.76 100.76
CA SER A 604 7.83 -26.71 100.29
C SER A 604 7.52 -25.39 99.58
N PHE A 605 8.10 -24.29 100.05
CA PHE A 605 8.05 -23.00 99.34
C PHE A 605 8.69 -23.10 97.96
N LEU A 606 9.89 -23.68 97.85
CA LEU A 606 10.60 -23.84 96.57
C LEU A 606 9.82 -24.73 95.59
N VAL A 607 9.19 -25.80 96.05
CA VAL A 607 8.36 -26.68 95.21
C VAL A 607 7.13 -25.94 94.67
N LEU A 608 6.44 -25.15 95.51
CA LEU A 608 5.27 -24.38 95.08
C LEU A 608 5.64 -23.19 94.19
N SER A 609 6.78 -22.54 94.44
CA SER A 609 7.36 -21.50 93.57
C SER A 609 7.68 -22.07 92.18
N PHE A 610 8.26 -23.27 92.12
CA PHE A 610 8.47 -23.96 90.85
C PHE A 610 7.15 -24.29 90.14
N LEU A 611 6.12 -24.73 90.87
CA LEU A 611 4.79 -24.97 90.29
C LEU A 611 4.17 -23.68 89.75
N ALA A 612 4.28 -22.56 90.49
CA ALA A 612 3.84 -21.24 90.07
C ALA A 612 4.57 -20.76 88.80
N LEU A 613 5.87 -21.04 88.68
CA LEU A 613 6.66 -20.77 87.48
C LEU A 613 6.12 -21.55 86.28
N VAL A 614 5.88 -22.86 86.42
CA VAL A 614 5.35 -23.72 85.35
C VAL A 614 3.94 -23.27 84.93
N LEU A 615 3.07 -22.95 85.89
CA LEU A 615 1.71 -22.47 85.61
C LEU A 615 1.71 -21.11 84.90
N SER A 616 2.61 -20.21 85.31
CA SER A 616 2.78 -18.90 84.66
C SER A 616 3.27 -19.05 83.22
N LEU A 617 4.18 -20.01 82.97
CA LEU A 617 4.70 -20.31 81.64
C LEU A 617 3.60 -20.88 80.72
N LEU A 618 2.84 -21.86 81.19
CA LEU A 618 1.73 -22.45 80.43
C LEU A 618 0.65 -21.42 80.10
N ARG A 619 0.33 -20.53 81.06
CA ARG A 619 -0.63 -19.44 80.84
C ARG A 619 -0.12 -18.42 79.83
N ALA A 620 1.16 -18.04 79.91
CA ALA A 620 1.78 -17.13 78.96
C ALA A 620 1.79 -17.69 77.53
N LEU A 621 2.10 -18.97 77.35
CA LEU A 621 2.11 -19.61 76.02
C LEU A 621 0.74 -19.65 75.35
N ASN A 622 -0.35 -19.66 76.12
CA ASN A 622 -1.72 -19.65 75.61
C ASN A 622 -2.26 -18.25 75.26
N GLU A 623 -1.48 -17.19 75.44
CA GLU A 623 -1.93 -15.82 75.14
C GLU A 623 -1.87 -15.52 73.63
N LYS A 624 -3.02 -15.20 73.03
CA LYS A 624 -3.14 -14.79 71.62
C LYS A 624 -2.94 -13.27 71.47
N ILE A 625 -2.43 -12.83 70.30
CA ILE A 625 -2.31 -11.38 69.96
C ILE A 625 -3.67 -10.72 70.08
#